data_AF-A0AA39J7Q4-F1
#
_entry.id   AF-A0AA39J7Q4-F1
#
_cell.length_a   1.000
_cell.length_b   1.000
_cell.length_c   1.000
_cell.angle_alpha   90.00
_cell.angle_beta   90.00
_cell.angle_gamma   90.00
#
_symmetry.space_group_name_H-M   'P 1'
#
loop_
_entity.id
_entity.type
_entity.pdbx_description
1 polymer ?
#
loop_
_entity_poly.entity_id
_entity_poly.type
_entity_poly.pdbx_seq_one_letter_code
_entity_poly.pdbx_strand_id
1 'polypeptide(L)'
;MLDPQGYTDGVLHVCTLCELSLCSNHLPMFSWHNGLYRGRLPDRFRDLTWIEEMACAIYRCTCHVTHLYYSPNKDQPRIFKGNMCAHDLNYVSTASELPRPPADIKGMLSIVFVGPNQSVKSCLKKFNYIWKDKVWDLLCWLADNNPMYAKIQLSKEQLALYVNDEIPGLEARV
;
A
#
# COMPACT_ATOMS: atom_id res chain seq x y z
N MET A 1 -5.95 2.94 -17.76
CA MET A 1 -5.24 4.18 -17.39
C MET A 1 -4.77 4.83 -18.68
N LEU A 2 -4.65 6.15 -18.74
CA LEU A 2 -3.96 6.77 -19.89
C LEU A 2 -2.57 6.13 -20.02
N ASP A 3 -2.15 5.89 -21.26
CA ASP A 3 -0.75 5.61 -21.53
C ASP A 3 0.11 6.73 -20.91
N PRO A 4 1.37 6.48 -20.51
CA PRO A 4 2.26 7.54 -20.01
C PRO A 4 2.32 8.79 -20.90
N GLN A 5 2.10 8.64 -22.21
CA GLN A 5 2.03 9.74 -23.17
C GLN A 5 0.79 10.62 -22.98
N GLY A 6 -0.31 10.08 -22.45
CA GLY A 6 -1.50 10.84 -22.12
C GLY A 6 -2.24 11.38 -23.34
N TYR A 7 -2.36 12.70 -23.43
CA TYR A 7 -2.93 13.39 -24.58
C TYR A 7 -1.85 14.25 -25.22
N THR A 8 -1.45 13.91 -26.44
CA THR A 8 -0.35 14.55 -27.17
C THR A 8 -0.79 14.83 -28.61
N ASP A 9 -0.57 16.07 -29.07
CA ASP A 9 -0.84 16.51 -30.45
C ASP A 9 -2.25 16.16 -30.98
N GLY A 10 -3.27 16.27 -30.13
CA GLY A 10 -4.64 15.96 -30.52
C GLY A 10 -5.02 14.48 -30.40
N VAL A 11 -4.07 13.61 -30.07
CA VAL A 11 -4.24 12.16 -29.96
C VAL A 11 -4.30 11.75 -28.49
N LEU A 12 -5.35 11.01 -28.12
CA LEU A 12 -5.51 10.45 -26.78
C LEU A 12 -4.93 9.03 -26.76
N HIS A 13 -3.85 8.84 -26.02
CA HIS A 13 -3.23 7.54 -25.82
C HIS A 13 -3.83 6.85 -24.59
N VAL A 14 -4.59 5.79 -24.84
CA VAL A 14 -5.22 4.95 -23.81
C VAL A 14 -4.58 3.57 -23.81
N CYS A 15 -4.50 2.92 -22.65
CA CYS A 15 -4.07 1.52 -22.62
C CYS A 15 -5.09 0.61 -23.35
N THR A 16 -4.64 -0.55 -23.81
CA THR A 16 -5.47 -1.52 -24.56
C THR A 16 -6.77 -1.90 -23.85
N LEU A 17 -6.76 -2.03 -22.51
CA LEU A 17 -7.97 -2.33 -21.74
C LEU A 17 -9.02 -1.21 -21.81
N CYS A 18 -8.57 0.05 -21.81
CA CYS A 18 -9.45 1.20 -21.95
C CYS A 18 -9.96 1.33 -23.39
N GLU A 19 -9.10 1.09 -24.39
CA GLU A 19 -9.50 1.05 -25.80
C GLU A 19 -10.57 -0.02 -26.06
N LEU A 20 -10.38 -1.26 -25.58
CA LEU A 20 -11.36 -2.33 -25.72
C LEU A 20 -12.72 -1.99 -25.10
N SER A 21 -12.72 -1.28 -23.95
CA SER A 21 -13.96 -0.82 -23.31
C SER A 21 -14.66 0.23 -24.17
N LEU A 22 -13.91 1.20 -24.69
CA LEU A 22 -14.43 2.27 -25.56
C LEU A 22 -14.97 1.73 -26.88
N CYS A 23 -14.25 0.81 -27.53
CA CYS A 23 -14.72 0.12 -28.74
C CYS A 23 -16.00 -0.68 -28.51
N SER A 24 -16.22 -1.14 -27.26
CA SER A 24 -17.44 -1.82 -26.84
C SER A 24 -18.54 -0.87 -26.37
N ASN A 25 -18.39 0.45 -26.60
CA ASN A 25 -19.29 1.51 -26.13
C ASN A 25 -19.50 1.55 -24.61
N HIS A 26 -18.53 1.04 -23.83
CA HIS A 26 -18.55 1.07 -22.37
C HIS A 26 -17.53 2.07 -21.84
N LEU A 27 -17.90 2.75 -20.76
CA LEU A 27 -16.99 3.63 -20.05
C LEU A 27 -15.89 2.79 -19.37
N PRO A 28 -14.59 3.04 -19.62
CA PRO A 28 -13.52 2.30 -18.97
C PRO A 28 -13.61 2.44 -17.45
N MET A 29 -13.46 1.31 -16.75
CA MET A 29 -13.54 1.25 -15.28
C MET A 29 -12.64 2.29 -14.60
N PHE A 30 -11.43 2.49 -15.11
CA PHE A 30 -10.43 3.44 -14.57
C PHE A 30 -10.37 4.76 -15.36
N SER A 31 -11.48 5.19 -15.98
CA SER A 31 -11.54 6.46 -16.69
C SER A 31 -11.49 7.65 -15.71
N TRP A 32 -10.99 8.79 -16.19
CA TRP A 32 -11.00 10.05 -15.43
C TRP A 32 -12.41 10.47 -15.03
N HIS A 33 -13.38 10.21 -15.89
CA HIS A 33 -14.81 10.46 -15.63
C HIS A 33 -15.30 9.78 -14.35
N ASN A 34 -14.73 8.63 -13.96
CA ASN A 34 -15.13 7.91 -12.75
C ASN A 34 -14.59 8.52 -11.45
N GLY A 35 -13.94 9.68 -11.49
CA GLY A 35 -13.42 10.35 -10.29
C GLY A 35 -12.32 9.56 -9.57
N LEU A 36 -11.65 8.66 -10.29
CA LEU A 36 -10.62 7.77 -9.73
C LEU A 36 -9.23 8.42 -9.69
N TYR A 37 -9.03 9.53 -10.40
CA TYR A 37 -7.80 10.31 -10.28
C TYR A 37 -7.84 11.13 -8.98
N ARG A 38 -6.88 10.87 -8.10
CA ARG A 38 -6.78 11.53 -6.78
C ARG A 38 -5.65 12.56 -6.68
N GLY A 39 -5.06 12.95 -7.80
CA GLY A 39 -3.95 13.91 -7.84
C GLY A 39 -2.57 13.26 -7.76
N ARG A 40 -1.55 14.09 -7.51
CA ARG A 40 -0.19 13.66 -7.19
C ARG A 40 0.10 13.96 -5.73
N LEU A 41 0.73 13.02 -5.04
CA LEU A 41 1.29 13.27 -3.72
C LEU A 41 2.50 14.22 -3.83
N PRO A 42 2.70 15.13 -2.86
CA PRO A 42 3.92 15.92 -2.73
C PRO A 42 5.19 15.05 -2.73
N ASP A 43 6.30 15.58 -3.25
CA ASP A 43 7.55 14.83 -3.40
C ASP A 43 8.09 14.25 -2.08
N ARG A 44 7.80 14.89 -0.93
CA ARG A 44 8.20 14.42 0.40
C ARG A 44 7.55 13.08 0.82
N PHE A 45 6.52 12.64 0.09
CA PHE A 45 5.81 11.38 0.34
C PHE A 45 6.15 10.30 -0.71
N ARG A 46 7.08 10.57 -1.63
CA ARG A 46 7.34 9.69 -2.78
C ARG A 46 7.96 8.33 -2.41
N ASP A 47 8.64 8.29 -1.28
CA ASP A 47 9.31 7.13 -0.68
C ASP A 47 8.49 6.56 0.48
N LEU A 48 7.17 6.78 0.51
CA LEU A 48 6.29 6.03 1.42
C LEU A 48 6.36 4.54 1.10
N THR A 49 6.46 3.74 2.14
CA THR A 49 6.32 2.30 2.02
C THR A 49 4.85 1.93 1.98
N TRP A 50 4.53 0.82 1.32
CA TRP A 50 3.16 0.29 1.28
C TRP A 50 2.58 0.01 2.68
N ILE A 51 3.43 -0.27 3.68
CA ILE A 51 3.00 -0.48 5.07
C ILE A 51 2.55 0.84 5.71
N GLU A 52 3.26 1.93 5.44
CA GLU A 52 2.87 3.27 5.88
C GLU A 52 1.56 3.71 5.19
N GLU A 53 1.39 3.37 3.90
CA GLU A 53 0.13 3.57 3.20
C GLU A 53 -1.02 2.79 3.85
N MET A 54 -0.79 1.52 4.23
CA MET A 54 -1.79 0.73 4.97
C MET A 54 -2.12 1.33 6.33
N ALA A 55 -1.13 1.88 7.04
CA ALA A 55 -1.36 2.61 8.30
C ALA A 55 -2.29 3.82 8.11
N CYS A 56 -2.27 4.42 6.92
CA CYS A 56 -3.12 5.57 6.58
C CYS A 56 -4.41 5.20 5.83
N ALA A 57 -4.71 3.91 5.63
CA ALA A 57 -5.84 3.50 4.80
C ALA A 57 -7.18 3.55 5.55
N ILE A 58 -8.14 4.33 5.02
CA ILE A 58 -9.52 4.45 5.55
C ILE A 58 -10.28 3.12 5.41
N TYR A 59 -10.10 2.44 4.28
CA TYR A 59 -10.82 1.21 3.96
C TYR A 59 -9.86 0.03 3.97
N ARG A 60 -10.28 -1.08 4.59
CA ARG A 60 -9.60 -2.38 4.43
C ARG A 60 -10.26 -3.09 3.27
N CYS A 61 -9.53 -3.28 2.18
CA CYS A 61 -10.02 -4.08 1.06
C CYS A 61 -9.19 -5.36 0.89
N THR A 62 -7.89 -5.35 1.18
CA THR A 62 -6.98 -6.40 0.71
C THR A 62 -6.16 -7.03 1.83
N CYS A 63 -6.19 -8.35 1.93
CA CYS A 63 -5.15 -9.12 2.62
C CYS A 63 -3.95 -9.24 1.69
N HIS A 64 -2.76 -8.86 2.14
CA HIS A 64 -1.52 -8.98 1.36
C HIS A 64 -0.75 -10.22 1.80
N VAL A 65 -0.68 -11.20 0.90
CA VAL A 65 0.13 -12.41 1.09
C VAL A 65 1.40 -12.24 0.28
N THR A 66 2.54 -12.12 0.96
CA THR A 66 3.85 -11.99 0.31
C THR A 66 4.59 -13.31 0.42
N HIS A 67 4.86 -13.94 -0.73
CA HIS A 67 5.71 -15.12 -0.81
C HIS A 67 7.15 -14.67 -1.05
N LEU A 68 8.06 -14.93 -0.12
CA LEU A 68 9.47 -14.62 -0.27
C LEU A 68 10.25 -15.88 -0.61
N TYR A 69 10.82 -15.92 -1.82
CA TYR A 69 11.68 -16.98 -2.30
C TYR A 69 13.15 -16.61 -2.12
N TYR A 70 13.92 -17.51 -1.50
CA TYR A 70 15.37 -17.40 -1.43
C TYR A 70 16.02 -17.93 -2.71
N SER A 71 16.95 -17.17 -3.30
CA SER A 71 17.83 -17.67 -4.36
C SER A 71 19.28 -17.74 -3.87
N PRO A 72 19.95 -18.91 -3.91
CA PRO A 72 21.34 -19.06 -3.49
C PRO A 72 22.36 -18.51 -4.50
N ASN A 73 21.91 -18.00 -5.66
CA ASN A 73 22.79 -17.53 -6.72
C ASN A 73 23.39 -16.14 -6.38
N LYS A 74 24.70 -16.09 -6.14
CA LYS A 74 25.44 -14.88 -5.77
C LYS A 74 25.53 -13.82 -6.88
N ASP A 75 25.30 -14.20 -8.13
CA ASP A 75 25.33 -13.29 -9.27
C ASP A 75 24.02 -12.49 -9.42
N GLN A 76 22.99 -12.80 -8.63
CA GLN A 76 21.76 -12.03 -8.60
C GLN A 76 21.80 -10.97 -7.49
N PRO A 77 21.63 -9.67 -7.82
CA PRO A 77 21.73 -8.58 -6.84
C PRO A 77 20.58 -8.55 -5.82
N ARG A 78 19.54 -9.38 -5.99
CA ARG A 78 18.38 -9.47 -5.08
C ARG A 78 18.21 -10.92 -4.60
N ILE A 79 18.61 -11.17 -3.35
CA ILE A 79 18.57 -12.49 -2.68
C ILE A 79 17.13 -12.99 -2.43
N PHE A 80 16.17 -12.06 -2.37
CA PHE A 80 14.74 -12.36 -2.21
C PHE A 80 13.96 -11.89 -3.42
N LYS A 81 13.16 -12.81 -3.97
CA LYS A 81 12.13 -12.52 -4.98
C LYS A 81 10.79 -12.88 -4.38
N GLY A 82 9.73 -12.16 -4.71
CA GLY A 82 8.43 -12.49 -4.19
C GLY A 82 7.27 -12.08 -5.06
N ASN A 83 6.18 -12.82 -4.93
CA ASN A 83 4.89 -12.50 -5.49
C ASN A 83 3.99 -12.03 -4.36
N MET A 84 3.22 -10.97 -4.60
CA MET A 84 2.21 -10.47 -3.69
C MET A 84 0.83 -10.81 -4.26
N CYS A 85 0.04 -11.56 -3.52
CA CYS A 85 -1.37 -11.79 -3.81
C CYS A 85 -2.24 -10.91 -2.90
N ALA A 86 -3.21 -10.23 -3.48
CA ALA A 86 -4.20 -9.45 -2.76
C ALA A 86 -5.55 -10.17 -2.83
N HIS A 87 -6.16 -10.45 -1.68
CA HIS A 87 -7.49 -11.06 -1.59
C HIS A 87 -8.48 -10.09 -0.95
N ASP A 88 -9.65 -9.93 -1.57
CA ASP A 88 -10.73 -9.11 -1.02
C ASP A 88 -11.23 -9.71 0.29
N LEU A 89 -11.10 -8.95 1.38
CA LEU A 89 -11.70 -9.30 2.66
C LEU A 89 -13.12 -8.71 2.71
N ASN A 90 -14.13 -9.57 2.88
CA ASN A 90 -15.54 -9.16 2.99
C ASN A 90 -15.86 -8.53 4.37
N TYR A 91 -14.92 -7.79 4.94
CA TYR A 91 -15.04 -7.03 6.17
C TYR A 91 -14.58 -5.60 5.88
N VAL A 92 -15.51 -4.73 5.47
CA VAL A 92 -15.23 -3.30 5.31
C VAL A 92 -15.06 -2.69 6.70
N SER A 93 -13.89 -2.89 7.31
CA SER A 93 -13.49 -2.14 8.50
C SER A 93 -13.11 -0.73 8.06
N THR A 94 -14.08 0.16 8.09
CA THR A 94 -13.83 1.60 7.89
C THR A 94 -13.15 2.14 9.15
N ALA A 95 -11.98 2.75 9.00
CA ALA A 95 -11.30 3.41 10.11
C ALA A 95 -12.08 4.68 10.49
N SER A 96 -12.49 4.76 11.75
CA SER A 96 -12.97 6.01 12.36
C SER A 96 -11.81 6.89 12.86
N GLU A 97 -10.66 6.26 13.11
CA GLU A 97 -9.46 6.86 13.69
C GLU A 97 -8.21 6.34 12.97
N LEU A 98 -7.22 7.22 12.73
CA LEU A 98 -5.96 6.93 12.04
C LEU A 98 -4.76 7.54 12.80
N PRO A 99 -3.52 7.02 12.63
CA PRO A 99 -3.14 5.85 11.82
C PRO A 99 -3.63 4.55 12.43
N ARG A 100 -3.98 3.58 11.58
CA ARG A 100 -4.42 2.25 12.05
C ARG A 100 -3.45 1.69 13.09
N PRO A 101 -3.92 1.08 14.19
CA PRO A 101 -3.05 0.47 15.18
C PRO A 101 -2.25 -0.70 14.56
N PRO A 102 -1.07 -1.03 15.12
CA PRO A 102 -0.22 -2.12 14.60
C PRO A 102 -0.93 -3.48 14.54
N ALA A 103 -1.91 -3.72 15.42
CA ALA A 103 -2.72 -4.93 15.43
C ALA A 103 -3.54 -5.09 14.13
N ASP A 104 -4.04 -4.00 13.58
CA ASP A 104 -4.80 -3.99 12.33
C ASP A 104 -3.90 -4.28 11.13
N ILE A 105 -2.73 -3.62 11.08
CA ILE A 105 -1.75 -3.82 10.01
C ILE A 105 -1.27 -5.25 10.03
N LYS A 106 -0.93 -5.77 11.20
CA LYS A 106 -0.61 -7.18 11.38
C LYS A 106 -1.72 -8.06 10.82
N GLY A 107 -2.99 -7.83 11.16
CA GLY A 107 -4.12 -8.60 10.61
C GLY A 107 -4.21 -8.64 9.08
N MET A 108 -3.68 -7.64 8.38
CA MET A 108 -3.68 -7.55 6.91
C MET A 108 -2.44 -8.17 6.25
N LEU A 109 -1.42 -8.51 7.03
CA LEU A 109 -0.15 -9.06 6.56
C LEU A 109 -0.09 -10.57 6.77
N SER A 110 0.32 -11.30 5.73
CA SER A 110 0.77 -12.68 5.81
C SER A 110 2.08 -12.82 5.03
N ILE A 111 3.13 -13.29 5.71
CA ILE A 111 4.48 -13.41 5.13
C ILE A 111 4.84 -14.89 5.12
N VAL A 112 5.03 -15.46 3.94
CA VAL A 112 5.36 -16.87 3.75
C VAL A 112 6.78 -16.98 3.22
N PHE A 113 7.64 -17.70 3.95
CA PHE A 113 9.02 -17.95 3.54
C PHE A 113 9.11 -19.27 2.79
N VAL A 114 9.65 -19.22 1.57
CA VAL A 114 9.86 -20.40 0.73
C VAL A 114 11.36 -20.53 0.43
N GLY A 115 12.05 -21.38 1.19
CA GLY A 115 13.48 -21.66 1.00
C GLY A 115 14.17 -22.28 2.22
N PRO A 116 15.40 -22.82 2.06
CA PRO A 116 16.14 -23.46 3.14
C PRO A 116 16.60 -22.44 4.21
N ASN A 117 16.22 -22.70 5.46
CA ASN A 117 16.75 -22.18 6.73
C ASN A 117 17.37 -20.77 6.70
N GLN A 118 16.58 -19.76 6.31
CA GLN A 118 16.98 -18.37 6.42
C GLN A 118 16.39 -17.74 7.68
N SER A 119 17.14 -16.84 8.33
CA SER A 119 16.64 -16.22 9.55
C SER A 119 15.48 -15.28 9.22
N VAL A 120 14.27 -15.68 9.64
CA VAL A 120 13.03 -14.92 9.58
C VAL A 120 13.24 -13.45 9.95
N LYS A 121 13.98 -13.20 11.03
CA LYS A 121 14.33 -11.86 11.52
C LYS A 121 15.03 -10.98 10.49
N SER A 122 15.96 -11.52 9.69
CA SER A 122 16.70 -10.71 8.71
C SER A 122 15.82 -10.21 7.57
N CYS A 123 14.79 -10.98 7.22
CA CYS A 123 13.88 -10.65 6.13
C CYS A 123 12.78 -9.69 6.56
N LEU A 124 12.27 -9.90 7.78
CA LEU A 124 11.23 -9.06 8.37
C LEU A 124 11.67 -7.61 8.57
N LYS A 125 12.97 -7.33 8.77
CA LYS A 125 13.48 -5.95 8.89
C LYS A 125 13.02 -5.00 7.78
N LYS A 126 12.74 -5.53 6.57
CA LYS A 126 12.27 -4.73 5.43
C LYS A 126 10.77 -4.41 5.46
N PHE A 127 10.01 -5.14 6.26
CA PHE A 127 8.54 -5.10 6.31
C PHE A 127 8.01 -4.87 7.73
N ASN A 128 8.89 -4.66 8.71
CA ASN A 128 8.51 -4.50 10.10
C ASN A 128 8.68 -3.06 10.59
N TYR A 129 8.82 -2.09 9.69
CA TYR A 129 9.22 -0.73 10.05
C TYR A 129 8.30 0.30 9.40
N ILE A 130 7.96 1.36 10.14
CA ILE A 130 7.19 2.52 9.70
C ILE A 130 7.86 3.82 10.18
N TRP A 131 7.93 4.87 9.36
CA TRP A 131 8.35 6.18 9.83
C TRP A 131 7.18 6.93 10.46
N LYS A 132 7.09 6.91 11.80
CA LYS A 132 5.96 7.54 12.53
C LYS A 132 5.75 9.00 12.16
N ASP A 133 6.83 9.79 12.09
CA ASP A 133 6.75 11.22 11.78
C ASP A 133 6.19 11.47 10.37
N LYS A 134 6.56 10.61 9.42
CA LYS A 134 6.12 10.69 8.04
C LYS A 134 4.68 10.25 7.86
N VAL A 135 4.27 9.19 8.55
CA VAL A 135 2.87 8.76 8.64
C VAL A 135 2.01 9.89 9.21
N TRP A 136 2.49 10.56 10.25
CA TRP A 136 1.77 11.68 10.84
C TRP A 136 1.66 12.88 9.90
N ASP A 137 2.76 13.31 9.26
CA ASP A 137 2.75 14.39 8.26
C ASP A 137 1.80 14.06 7.09
N LEU A 138 1.83 12.81 6.61
CA LEU A 138 0.92 12.36 5.55
C LEU A 138 -0.54 12.48 5.98
N LEU A 139 -0.88 12.03 7.19
CA LEU A 139 -2.25 12.09 7.69
C LEU A 139 -2.75 13.52 7.87
N CYS A 140 -1.92 14.42 8.40
CA CYS A 140 -2.26 15.84 8.48
C CYS A 140 -2.48 16.42 7.08
N TRP A 141 -1.57 16.16 6.14
CA TRP A 141 -1.72 16.62 4.76
C TRP A 141 -2.99 16.07 4.10
N LEU A 142 -3.30 14.79 4.31
CA LEU A 142 -4.51 14.16 3.79
C LEU A 142 -5.78 14.76 4.40
N ALA A 143 -5.81 15.05 5.71
CA ALA A 143 -6.94 15.70 6.35
C ALA A 143 -7.23 17.08 5.74
N ASP A 144 -6.19 17.83 5.40
CA ASP A 144 -6.31 19.17 4.82
C ASP A 144 -6.67 19.15 3.31
N ASN A 145 -6.23 18.12 2.57
CA ASN A 145 -6.28 18.11 1.09
C ASN A 145 -7.24 17.07 0.51
N ASN A 146 -7.73 16.11 1.31
CA ASN A 146 -8.59 15.03 0.85
C ASN A 146 -9.91 15.00 1.65
N PRO A 147 -11.06 15.28 1.02
CA PRO A 147 -12.37 15.28 1.68
C PRO A 147 -12.72 13.96 2.39
N MET A 148 -12.16 12.83 1.95
CA MET A 148 -12.38 11.53 2.59
C MET A 148 -11.71 11.45 3.97
N TYR A 149 -10.61 12.18 4.16
CA TYR A 149 -9.83 12.21 5.41
C TYR A 149 -10.24 13.36 6.33
N ALA A 150 -10.89 14.39 5.81
CA ALA A 150 -11.27 15.60 6.57
C ALA A 150 -12.11 15.32 7.84
N LYS A 151 -12.82 14.19 7.90
CA LYS A 151 -13.67 13.81 9.05
C LYS A 151 -13.06 12.72 9.93
N ILE A 152 -11.87 12.22 9.59
CA ILE A 152 -11.22 11.13 10.33
C ILE A 152 -10.50 11.70 11.54
N GLN A 153 -10.63 11.02 12.68
CA GLN A 153 -9.92 11.40 13.89
C GLN A 153 -8.46 10.96 13.78
N LEU A 154 -7.52 11.87 14.04
CA LEU A 154 -6.09 11.55 14.05
C LEU A 154 -5.63 11.33 15.50
N SER A 155 -5.04 10.16 15.78
CA SER A 155 -4.61 9.76 17.11
C SER A 155 -3.10 9.57 17.19
N LYS A 156 -2.46 10.34 18.08
CA LYS A 156 -1.05 10.12 18.42
C LYS A 156 -0.89 8.90 19.33
N GLU A 157 -1.93 8.53 20.04
CA GLU A 157 -1.98 7.35 20.89
C GLU A 157 -1.85 6.08 20.05
N GLN A 158 -2.59 5.99 18.92
CA GLN A 158 -2.43 4.89 17.96
C GLN A 158 -1.03 4.86 17.33
N LEU A 159 -0.48 6.03 17.00
CA LEU A 159 0.89 6.15 16.49
C LEU A 159 1.93 5.70 17.52
N ALA A 160 1.72 5.96 18.81
CA ALA A 160 2.62 5.56 19.89
C ALA A 160 2.70 4.03 20.07
N LEU A 161 1.70 3.27 19.60
CA LEU A 161 1.72 1.80 19.62
C LEU A 161 2.81 1.20 18.72
N TYR A 162 3.33 1.97 17.75
CA TYR A 162 4.50 1.60 16.96
C TYR A 162 5.78 1.90 17.74
N VAL A 163 6.12 0.99 18.65
CA VAL A 163 7.30 1.09 19.50
C VAL A 163 8.55 0.95 18.63
N ASN A 164 9.50 1.87 18.78
CA ASN A 164 10.72 1.93 17.96
C ASN A 164 10.45 1.88 16.45
N ASP A 165 9.32 2.46 16.00
CA ASP A 165 8.92 2.45 14.59
C ASP A 165 8.61 1.04 14.04
N GLU A 166 8.44 0.04 14.90
CA GLU A 166 8.20 -1.34 14.50
C GLU A 166 6.74 -1.79 14.65
N ILE A 167 6.34 -2.83 13.90
CA ILE A 167 5.04 -3.52 14.06
C ILE A 167 5.21 -4.64 15.11
N PRO A 168 4.69 -4.50 16.34
CA PRO A 168 4.98 -5.47 17.39
C PRO A 168 4.38 -6.85 17.11
N GLY A 169 5.21 -7.90 17.25
CA GLY A 169 4.78 -9.29 17.17
C GLY A 169 4.54 -9.82 15.75
N LEU A 170 5.09 -9.17 14.72
CA LEU A 170 5.06 -9.68 13.35
C LEU A 170 5.94 -10.93 13.21
N GLU A 171 7.05 -10.99 13.95
CA GLU A 171 7.97 -12.12 14.01
C GLU A 171 7.37 -13.41 14.59
N ALA A 172 6.31 -13.32 15.38
CA ALA A 172 5.65 -14.48 15.98
C ALA A 172 4.68 -15.21 15.03
N ARG A 173 4.43 -14.66 13.82
CA ARG A 173 3.47 -15.18 12.84
C ARG A 173 4.10 -15.89 11.65
N VAL A 174 5.43 -15.94 11.62
CA VAL A 174 6.22 -16.55 10.55
C VAL A 174 6.52 -18.01 10.88
#